data_AF-A0A954ZAM3-F1
#
_entry.id   AF-A0A954ZAM3-F1
#
_cell.length_a   1.000
_cell.length_b   1.000
_cell.length_c   1.000
_cell.angle_alpha   90.00
_cell.angle_beta   90.00
_cell.angle_gamma   90.00
#
_symmetry.space_group_name_H-M   'P 1'
#
loop_
_entity.id
_entity.type
_entity.pdbx_description
1 polymer ?
#
loop_
_entity_poly.entity_id
_entity_poly.type
_entity_poly.pdbx_seq_one_letter_code
_entity_poly.pdbx_strand_id
1 'polypeptide(L)'
;TPTIAYAGDSNFSIDDLNFSTSSYNHPTRVNFAAMEWRVGEISNPGTPGFDPNAPWIYEIDPVWESGELPAYGSEVQVPGTALIPGHTYRARVRMQDEVGAWSRWSEPIEFVAAAGTAPSVAITEIHYHPNNPELLDEDDQEFVELLNTGATTVDLSGFQLVDFASTAYVIANGTTLDPGEYLVIARDPMVFETVYGSGINVLPTGYATANLSNGGETITLLTSSGTEVFSVAYDDVAPWPTEPDGAGPSLEIIDPYGDPNDPANWRASALDGGSPGSSGEGGVTLPGDYNEDLVVDSADLAVWETQLGTTVDPVGSGADGDGDGRVAGGDFLLWQRSFGATAPATLASTSSTTIATLALRVDESTDAVSSNAELRDLALSVEMAEGNASERTAASERPIPVASSGEERSRTWTRRGDLSTASNEQSRNADPLGTRQEAPAATYAWDDGLMEFLDRPLRPIRRTRA
;
A
#
# COMPACT_ATOMS: atom_id res chain seq x y z
N THR A 1 0.63 34.75 25.43
CA THR A 1 -0.19 33.63 24.96
C THR A 1 -0.01 33.54 23.46
N PRO A 2 0.27 32.36 22.90
CA PRO A 2 0.27 32.18 21.45
C PRO A 2 -1.15 32.36 20.88
N THR A 3 -1.23 32.64 19.58
CA THR A 3 -2.47 32.54 18.79
C THR A 3 -2.37 31.33 17.87
N ILE A 4 -3.46 30.59 17.71
CA ILE A 4 -3.60 29.45 16.81
C ILE A 4 -4.41 29.87 15.56
N ALA A 5 -4.09 29.30 14.41
CA ALA A 5 -4.86 29.37 13.17
C ALA A 5 -4.97 27.95 12.57
N TYR A 6 -6.03 27.67 11.81
CA TYR A 6 -6.09 26.44 11.02
C TYR A 6 -5.33 26.66 9.71
N ALA A 7 -4.60 25.65 9.26
CA ALA A 7 -3.65 25.73 8.14
C ALA A 7 -3.89 24.68 7.05
N GLY A 8 -4.74 23.68 7.32
CA GLY A 8 -5.05 22.59 6.40
C GLY A 8 -6.26 22.82 5.49
N ASP A 9 -6.67 21.73 4.84
CA ASP A 9 -7.64 21.71 3.76
C ASP A 9 -9.09 22.05 4.16
N SER A 10 -9.90 22.44 3.18
CA SER A 10 -11.19 23.07 3.48
C SER A 10 -12.15 22.20 4.33
N ASN A 11 -12.76 22.82 5.35
CA ASN A 11 -13.75 22.22 6.28
C ASN A 11 -13.20 21.29 7.37
N PHE A 12 -11.89 21.29 7.67
CA PHE A 12 -11.30 20.44 8.73
C PHE A 12 -11.45 18.94 8.44
N SER A 13 -11.03 18.50 7.24
CA SER A 13 -10.93 17.07 6.92
C SER A 13 -9.98 16.37 7.90
N ILE A 14 -10.34 15.17 8.36
CA ILE A 14 -9.43 14.31 9.12
C ILE A 14 -8.14 13.94 8.37
N ASP A 15 -8.12 14.10 7.04
CA ASP A 15 -6.94 13.84 6.20
C ASP A 15 -5.85 14.94 6.31
N ASP A 16 -6.22 16.16 6.72
CA ASP A 16 -5.29 17.29 6.85
C ASP A 16 -5.70 18.24 8.00
N LEU A 17 -5.55 17.76 9.23
CA LEU A 17 -5.81 18.54 10.45
C LEU A 17 -4.58 19.38 10.86
N ASN A 18 -4.06 20.19 9.94
CA ASN A 18 -2.93 21.08 10.20
C ASN A 18 -3.33 22.36 10.95
N PHE A 19 -2.66 22.67 12.05
CA PHE A 19 -2.83 23.91 12.80
C PHE A 19 -1.51 24.69 12.92
N SER A 20 -1.55 25.99 12.64
CA SER A 20 -0.41 26.89 12.75
C SER A 20 -0.46 27.77 14.01
N THR A 21 0.68 28.28 14.46
CA THR A 21 0.83 29.11 15.65
C THR A 21 1.70 30.34 15.44
N SER A 22 1.42 31.40 16.18
CA SER A 22 2.27 32.60 16.25
C SER A 22 3.71 32.27 16.68
N SER A 23 4.68 33.01 16.17
CA SER A 23 6.06 32.99 16.70
C SER A 23 6.07 33.26 18.22
N TYR A 24 6.90 32.50 18.95
CA TYR A 24 7.09 32.70 20.39
C TYR A 24 7.53 34.14 20.71
N ASN A 25 6.89 34.74 21.72
CA ASN A 25 7.09 36.14 22.09
C ASN A 25 6.98 36.34 23.61
N HIS A 26 8.11 36.59 24.28
CA HIS A 26 8.16 36.85 25.71
C HIS A 26 8.36 38.35 26.02
N PRO A 27 7.55 38.99 26.89
CA PRO A 27 7.65 40.44 27.17
C PRO A 27 9.02 40.92 27.66
N THR A 28 9.79 40.04 28.32
CA THR A 28 11.14 40.34 28.84
C THR A 28 12.28 39.67 28.06
N ARG A 29 11.98 39.00 26.92
CA ARG A 29 12.95 38.25 26.10
C ARG A 29 13.70 37.13 26.85
N VAL A 30 12.97 36.32 27.62
CA VAL A 30 13.40 34.94 27.93
C VAL A 30 13.23 34.13 26.64
N ASN A 31 14.06 33.11 26.39
CA ASN A 31 13.90 32.29 25.20
C ASN A 31 12.71 31.31 25.33
N PHE A 32 12.36 30.68 24.22
CA PHE A 32 11.50 29.51 24.16
C PHE A 32 12.20 28.30 24.80
N ALA A 33 11.46 27.47 25.54
CA ALA A 33 11.94 26.16 25.98
C ALA A 33 11.16 25.01 25.35
N ALA A 34 9.83 25.09 25.37
CA ALA A 34 8.95 24.05 24.85
C ALA A 34 7.61 24.61 24.36
N MET A 35 6.86 23.79 23.64
CA MET A 35 5.45 24.02 23.31
C MET A 35 4.64 22.73 23.43
N GLU A 36 3.33 22.86 23.42
CA GLU A 36 2.41 21.74 23.49
C GLU A 36 1.10 22.11 22.82
N TRP A 37 0.54 21.14 22.09
CA TRP A 37 -0.73 21.23 21.39
C TRP A 37 -1.71 20.23 21.98
N ARG A 38 -3.00 20.55 21.91
CA ARG A 38 -4.07 19.61 22.25
C ARG A 38 -5.32 19.81 21.40
N VAL A 39 -6.07 18.73 21.26
CA VAL A 39 -7.44 18.72 20.75
C VAL A 39 -8.34 18.04 21.77
N GLY A 40 -9.46 18.67 22.14
CA GLY A 40 -10.45 18.10 23.04
C GLY A 40 -11.86 18.17 22.45
N GLU A 41 -12.66 17.12 22.64
CA GLU A 41 -14.04 17.06 22.16
C GLU A 41 -14.96 17.97 22.97
N ILE A 42 -16.03 18.45 22.32
CA ILE A 42 -17.17 19.10 22.95
C ILE A 42 -18.45 18.44 22.46
N SER A 43 -19.18 17.82 23.39
CA SER A 43 -20.43 17.12 23.11
C SER A 43 -21.50 17.59 24.09
N ASN A 44 -22.48 18.34 23.58
CA ASN A 44 -23.62 18.88 24.33
C ASN A 44 -24.80 19.16 23.37
N PRO A 45 -26.03 19.46 23.87
CA PRO A 45 -27.21 19.61 23.02
C PRO A 45 -27.19 20.72 21.95
N GLY A 46 -26.14 21.56 21.90
CA GLY A 46 -25.91 22.55 20.86
C GLY A 46 -24.86 22.16 19.80
N THR A 47 -24.15 21.03 19.93
CA THR A 47 -23.08 20.62 19.01
C THR A 47 -23.44 19.40 18.15
N PRO A 48 -22.98 19.35 16.88
CA PRO A 48 -22.87 18.12 16.11
C PRO A 48 -22.12 17.00 16.87
N GLY A 49 -22.48 15.74 16.60
CA GLY A 49 -21.96 14.55 17.29
C GLY A 49 -22.59 14.24 18.66
N PHE A 50 -23.54 15.04 19.14
CA PHE A 50 -24.11 14.84 20.49
C PHE A 50 -25.08 13.65 20.59
N ASP A 51 -24.68 12.61 21.34
CA ASP A 51 -25.58 11.57 21.84
C ASP A 51 -26.32 12.04 23.11
N PRO A 52 -27.67 12.13 23.12
CA PRO A 52 -28.45 12.50 24.31
C PRO A 52 -28.39 11.49 25.46
N ASN A 53 -27.82 10.30 25.26
CA ASN A 53 -27.60 9.29 26.31
C ASN A 53 -26.21 9.40 26.96
N ALA A 54 -25.27 10.13 26.34
CA ALA A 54 -23.90 10.30 26.81
C ALA A 54 -23.75 11.47 27.81
N PRO A 55 -22.74 11.44 28.71
CA PRO A 55 -22.34 12.60 29.49
C PRO A 55 -21.85 13.76 28.60
N TRP A 56 -22.01 14.99 29.07
CA TRP A 56 -21.53 16.18 28.34
C TRP A 56 -20.00 16.31 28.40
N ILE A 57 -19.37 16.50 27.24
CA ILE A 57 -17.92 16.63 27.08
C ILE A 57 -17.56 18.11 26.86
N TYR A 58 -16.46 18.57 27.48
CA TYR A 58 -16.17 19.99 27.70
C TYR A 58 -14.70 20.40 27.47
N GLU A 59 -13.96 19.72 26.58
CA GLU A 59 -12.55 20.04 26.25
C GLU A 59 -11.56 19.95 27.44
N ILE A 60 -11.97 19.46 28.61
CA ILE A 60 -11.09 19.39 29.79
C ILE A 60 -10.11 18.22 29.66
N ASP A 61 -10.65 17.05 29.31
CA ASP A 61 -9.93 15.84 28.94
C ASP A 61 -9.75 15.85 27.41
N PRO A 62 -8.51 15.90 26.89
CA PRO A 62 -8.23 15.94 25.46
C PRO A 62 -8.33 14.54 24.82
N VAL A 63 -8.73 14.51 23.55
CA VAL A 63 -8.67 13.28 22.72
C VAL A 63 -7.27 13.07 22.14
N TRP A 64 -6.49 14.14 22.00
CA TRP A 64 -5.10 14.11 21.57
C TRP A 64 -4.29 15.26 22.18
N GLU A 65 -3.04 14.97 22.55
CA GLU A 65 -2.02 15.96 22.93
C GLU A 65 -0.70 15.62 22.23
N SER A 66 0.10 16.63 21.86
CA SER A 66 1.43 16.42 21.28
C SER A 66 2.48 15.95 22.30
N GLY A 67 2.17 16.06 23.59
CA GLY A 67 3.18 16.12 24.65
C GLY A 67 4.07 17.37 24.53
N GLU A 68 5.07 17.46 25.42
CA GLU A 68 6.02 18.57 25.46
C GLU A 68 7.02 18.48 24.29
N LEU A 69 6.89 19.41 23.34
CA LEU A 69 7.78 19.56 22.18
C LEU A 69 8.92 20.55 22.53
N PRO A 70 10.19 20.11 22.67
CA PRO A 70 11.31 20.97 23.07
C PRO A 70 11.88 21.84 21.93
N ALA A 71 11.23 21.83 20.77
CA ALA A 71 11.57 22.66 19.61
C ALA A 71 10.35 23.45 19.17
N TYR A 72 10.57 24.69 18.70
CA TYR A 72 9.49 25.50 18.14
C TYR A 72 9.09 24.98 16.76
N GLY A 73 7.90 24.40 16.65
CA GLY A 73 7.18 24.22 15.38
C GLY A 73 6.23 25.39 15.15
N SER A 74 6.19 25.91 13.92
CA SER A 74 5.16 26.88 13.51
C SER A 74 3.81 26.22 13.25
N GLU A 75 3.79 24.90 13.03
CA GLU A 75 2.64 24.09 12.65
C GLU A 75 2.65 22.73 13.37
N VAL A 76 1.50 22.05 13.38
CA VAL A 76 1.35 20.66 13.79
C VAL A 76 0.25 19.99 12.98
N GLN A 77 0.52 18.77 12.52
CA GLN A 77 -0.52 17.86 12.03
C GLN A 77 -1.11 17.09 13.20
N VAL A 78 -2.43 17.13 13.35
CA VAL A 78 -3.17 16.28 14.30
C VAL A 78 -3.55 14.97 13.60
N PRO A 79 -3.33 13.79 14.19
CA PRO A 79 -3.77 12.53 13.58
C PRO A 79 -5.29 12.49 13.41
N GLY A 80 -5.77 12.29 12.17
CA GLY A 80 -7.19 12.13 11.86
C GLY A 80 -7.87 11.05 12.70
N THR A 81 -7.14 9.95 12.94
CA THR A 81 -7.54 8.79 13.75
C THR A 81 -7.87 9.11 15.22
N ALA A 82 -7.52 10.30 15.73
CA ALA A 82 -7.88 10.74 17.07
C ALA A 82 -9.22 11.52 17.13
N LEU A 83 -9.88 11.74 16.00
CA LEU A 83 -11.15 12.47 15.89
C LEU A 83 -12.22 11.61 15.20
N ILE A 84 -13.49 11.90 15.51
CA ILE A 84 -14.66 11.26 14.91
C ILE A 84 -15.32 12.26 13.95
N PRO A 85 -15.46 11.95 12.65
CA PRO A 85 -16.20 12.80 11.72
C PRO A 85 -17.61 13.17 12.21
N GLY A 86 -17.97 14.44 12.07
CA GLY A 86 -19.24 15.01 12.53
C GLY A 86 -19.27 15.43 14.01
N HIS A 87 -18.27 15.11 14.82
CA HIS A 87 -18.15 15.59 16.20
C HIS A 87 -17.49 16.97 16.26
N THR A 88 -17.79 17.73 17.33
CA THR A 88 -17.23 19.07 17.57
C THR A 88 -16.00 19.01 18.49
N TYR A 89 -14.96 19.75 18.13
CA TYR A 89 -13.68 19.77 18.82
C TYR A 89 -13.18 21.21 19.05
N ARG A 90 -12.23 21.36 19.96
CA ARG A 90 -11.37 22.56 20.02
C ARG A 90 -9.89 22.21 20.02
N ALA A 91 -9.15 22.87 19.14
CA ALA A 91 -7.70 22.85 19.11
C ALA A 91 -7.12 24.04 19.90
N ARG A 92 -6.02 23.80 20.64
CA ARG A 92 -5.26 24.84 21.35
C ARG A 92 -3.76 24.56 21.38
N VAL A 93 -2.99 25.62 21.62
CA VAL A 93 -1.53 25.57 21.80
C VAL A 93 -1.09 26.37 23.03
N ARG A 94 -0.05 25.92 23.73
CA ARG A 94 0.67 26.67 24.79
C ARG A 94 2.18 26.60 24.58
N MET A 95 2.92 27.51 25.21
CA MET A 95 4.38 27.62 25.11
C MET A 95 5.00 27.87 26.48
N GLN A 96 6.22 27.39 26.68
CA GLN A 96 7.00 27.48 27.92
C GLN A 96 8.26 28.33 27.71
N ASP A 97 8.68 29.05 28.75
CA ASP A 97 9.97 29.74 28.80
C ASP A 97 11.09 28.90 29.44
N GLU A 98 12.36 29.32 29.30
CA GLU A 98 13.53 28.67 29.93
C GLU A 98 13.50 28.60 31.47
N VAL A 99 12.55 29.27 32.12
CA VAL A 99 12.34 29.22 33.59
C VAL A 99 11.28 28.16 33.95
N GLY A 100 10.71 27.47 32.95
CA GLY A 100 9.69 26.44 33.09
C GLY A 100 8.26 26.99 33.16
N ALA A 101 8.06 28.30 32.95
CA ALA A 101 6.75 28.94 33.08
C ALA A 101 5.93 28.76 31.79
N TRP A 102 4.85 27.98 31.89
CA TRP A 102 3.88 27.82 30.82
C TRP A 102 3.01 29.07 30.65
N SER A 103 2.76 29.44 29.39
CA SER A 103 1.68 30.35 29.04
C SER A 103 0.31 29.73 29.37
N ARG A 104 -0.73 30.56 29.43
CA ARG A 104 -2.09 30.05 29.20
C ARG A 104 -2.14 29.36 27.83
N TRP A 105 -3.06 28.41 27.68
CA TRP A 105 -3.51 27.97 26.36
C TRP A 105 -3.99 29.17 25.53
N SER A 106 -3.90 29.05 24.21
CA SER A 106 -4.50 29.97 23.25
C SER A 106 -6.01 30.10 23.46
N GLU A 107 -6.61 31.14 22.86
CA GLU A 107 -8.03 31.04 22.50
C GLU A 107 -8.22 29.83 21.55
N PRO A 108 -9.37 29.16 21.57
CA PRO A 108 -9.56 27.95 20.80
C PRO A 108 -9.93 28.25 19.35
N ILE A 109 -9.60 27.31 18.46
CA ILE A 109 -10.40 27.10 17.25
C ILE A 109 -11.40 26.02 17.59
N GLU A 110 -12.69 26.37 17.53
CA GLU A 110 -13.79 25.41 17.59
C GLU A 110 -14.17 25.01 16.18
N PHE A 111 -14.27 23.70 15.93
CA PHE A 111 -14.53 23.14 14.61
C PHE A 111 -15.34 21.85 14.71
N VAL A 112 -15.92 21.43 13.59
CA VAL A 112 -16.49 20.09 13.42
C VAL A 112 -15.51 19.32 12.53
N ALA A 113 -15.12 18.11 12.90
CA ALA A 113 -14.29 17.28 12.04
C ALA A 113 -15.10 16.86 10.80
N ALA A 114 -14.60 17.13 9.60
CA ALA A 114 -15.18 16.57 8.38
C ALA A 114 -14.65 15.14 8.15
N ALA A 115 -15.47 14.29 7.54
CA ALA A 115 -14.99 13.01 7.04
C ALA A 115 -13.96 13.22 5.93
N GLY A 116 -12.98 12.32 5.86
CA GLY A 116 -11.99 12.36 4.79
C GLY A 116 -12.55 11.92 3.45
N THR A 117 -11.71 12.02 2.42
CA THR A 117 -12.05 11.59 1.06
C THR A 117 -11.10 10.49 0.61
N ALA A 118 -11.65 9.28 0.42
CA ALA A 118 -10.90 8.16 -0.13
C ALA A 118 -10.27 8.51 -1.49
N PRO A 119 -8.97 8.24 -1.72
CA PRO A 119 -8.39 8.28 -3.05
C PRO A 119 -8.95 7.15 -3.92
N SER A 120 -8.85 7.28 -5.24
CA SER A 120 -9.23 6.22 -6.18
C SER A 120 -8.14 5.16 -6.27
N VAL A 121 -8.10 4.26 -5.27
CA VAL A 121 -7.28 3.04 -5.28
C VAL A 121 -8.21 1.84 -5.11
N ALA A 122 -8.09 0.86 -6.00
CA ALA A 122 -8.80 -0.40 -5.94
C ALA A 122 -7.86 -1.53 -5.50
N ILE A 123 -8.43 -2.61 -5.00
CA ILE A 123 -7.77 -3.92 -4.93
C ILE A 123 -7.98 -4.63 -6.27
N THR A 124 -6.94 -5.27 -6.79
CA THR A 124 -7.00 -5.95 -8.10
C THR A 124 -6.75 -7.45 -8.02
N GLU A 125 -5.94 -7.91 -7.08
CA GLU A 125 -5.58 -9.31 -6.96
C GLU A 125 -5.33 -9.71 -5.49
N ILE A 126 -5.74 -10.93 -5.13
CA ILE A 126 -5.48 -11.57 -3.84
C ILE A 126 -4.99 -12.99 -4.10
N HIS A 127 -3.76 -13.31 -3.74
CA HIS A 127 -3.23 -14.68 -3.82
C HIS A 127 -3.11 -15.25 -2.40
N TYR A 128 -4.25 -15.71 -1.87
CA TYR A 128 -4.41 -16.09 -0.46
C TYR A 128 -4.09 -17.56 -0.13
N HIS A 129 -3.94 -18.41 -1.15
CA HIS A 129 -3.58 -19.82 -0.99
C HIS A 129 -2.76 -20.29 -2.21
N PRO A 130 -1.50 -19.86 -2.33
CA PRO A 130 -0.57 -20.35 -3.37
C PRO A 130 -0.39 -21.87 -3.31
N ASN A 131 0.05 -22.45 -4.43
CA ASN A 131 0.45 -23.86 -4.56
C ASN A 131 1.81 -23.89 -5.28
N ASN A 132 2.89 -23.84 -4.51
CA ASN A 132 4.25 -23.81 -5.05
C ASN A 132 5.20 -24.75 -4.31
N PRO A 133 5.29 -26.02 -4.74
CA PRO A 133 6.11 -27.03 -4.09
C PRO A 133 7.63 -26.87 -4.30
N GLU A 134 8.10 -25.81 -4.95
CA GLU A 134 9.54 -25.45 -4.97
C GLU A 134 9.94 -24.52 -3.81
N LEU A 135 8.97 -23.92 -3.09
CA LEU A 135 9.21 -23.09 -1.90
C LEU A 135 9.36 -23.94 -0.62
N LEU A 136 9.83 -23.31 0.46
CA LEU A 136 9.96 -23.94 1.79
C LEU A 136 8.72 -23.75 2.67
N ASP A 137 8.01 -22.65 2.44
CA ASP A 137 6.68 -22.31 2.91
C ASP A 137 6.00 -21.69 1.68
N GLU A 138 4.86 -22.24 1.23
CA GLU A 138 4.24 -21.77 -0.02
C GLU A 138 3.50 -20.45 0.19
N ASP A 139 2.98 -20.23 1.39
CA ASP A 139 2.39 -18.98 1.87
C ASP A 139 3.35 -17.76 1.74
N ASP A 140 4.68 -17.93 1.66
CA ASP A 140 5.60 -16.80 1.42
C ASP A 140 5.41 -16.16 0.02
N GLN A 141 4.71 -16.83 -0.90
CA GLN A 141 4.26 -16.30 -2.19
C GLN A 141 2.96 -15.49 -2.11
N GLU A 142 2.26 -15.47 -0.97
CA GLU A 142 1.02 -14.69 -0.80
C GLU A 142 1.23 -13.20 -1.10
N PHE A 143 0.23 -12.57 -1.71
CA PHE A 143 0.21 -11.13 -1.93
C PHE A 143 -1.20 -10.54 -2.08
N VAL A 144 -1.26 -9.22 -1.91
CA VAL A 144 -2.39 -8.36 -2.26
C VAL A 144 -1.90 -7.30 -3.24
N GLU A 145 -2.65 -7.02 -4.30
CA GLU A 145 -2.32 -5.98 -5.27
C GLU A 145 -3.29 -4.79 -5.21
N LEU A 146 -2.73 -3.58 -5.32
CA LEU A 146 -3.44 -2.31 -5.41
C LEU A 146 -3.26 -1.67 -6.80
N LEU A 147 -4.29 -1.00 -7.30
CA LEU A 147 -4.27 -0.20 -8.55
C LEU A 147 -4.78 1.21 -8.28
N ASN A 148 -4.04 2.24 -8.70
CA ASN A 148 -4.56 3.62 -8.74
C ASN A 148 -5.51 3.79 -9.94
N THR A 149 -6.82 3.71 -9.68
CA THR A 149 -7.89 3.91 -10.67
C THR A 149 -8.22 5.38 -10.93
N GLY A 150 -7.51 6.31 -10.26
CA GLY A 150 -7.65 7.76 -10.37
C GLY A 150 -6.87 8.39 -11.52
N ALA A 151 -6.95 9.73 -11.58
CA ALA A 151 -6.27 10.56 -12.59
C ALA A 151 -5.08 11.36 -12.02
N THR A 152 -4.67 11.07 -10.79
CA THR A 152 -3.61 11.77 -10.05
C THR A 152 -2.82 10.78 -9.20
N THR A 153 -1.51 11.00 -9.06
CA THR A 153 -0.66 10.27 -8.12
C THR A 153 -1.24 10.29 -6.71
N VAL A 154 -1.29 9.13 -6.06
CA VAL A 154 -1.69 8.98 -4.65
C VAL A 154 -0.45 8.84 -3.79
N ASP A 155 -0.35 9.62 -2.71
CA ASP A 155 0.64 9.39 -1.65
C ASP A 155 0.07 8.37 -0.66
N LEU A 156 0.72 7.21 -0.54
CA LEU A 156 0.32 6.10 0.33
C LEU A 156 1.04 6.13 1.70
N SER A 157 1.76 7.21 2.02
CA SER A 157 2.50 7.37 3.27
C SER A 157 1.65 7.10 4.51
N GLY A 158 1.96 6.02 5.24
CA GLY A 158 1.29 5.64 6.47
C GLY A 158 -0.12 5.06 6.29
N PHE A 159 -0.53 4.74 5.06
CA PHE A 159 -1.73 3.94 4.79
C PHE A 159 -1.58 2.55 5.43
N GLN A 160 -2.70 1.91 5.75
CA GLN A 160 -2.73 0.70 6.56
C GLN A 160 -3.59 -0.38 5.89
N LEU A 161 -3.01 -1.55 5.65
CA LEU A 161 -3.76 -2.76 5.36
C LEU A 161 -4.11 -3.42 6.70
N VAL A 162 -5.41 -3.66 6.94
CA VAL A 162 -5.96 -4.07 8.23
C VAL A 162 -7.00 -5.19 8.08
N ASP A 163 -7.55 -5.63 9.22
CA ASP A 163 -8.53 -6.71 9.42
C ASP A 163 -8.01 -8.14 9.14
N PHE A 164 -7.16 -8.35 8.14
CA PHE A 164 -6.49 -9.63 7.86
C PHE A 164 -5.51 -10.07 8.97
N ALA A 165 -5.00 -9.11 9.74
CA ALA A 165 -3.96 -9.33 10.73
C ALA A 165 -4.24 -8.64 12.08
N SER A 166 -3.78 -9.26 13.17
CA SER A 166 -3.85 -8.68 14.53
C SER A 166 -2.97 -7.43 14.73
N THR A 167 -2.16 -7.06 13.74
CA THR A 167 -1.35 -5.85 13.67
C THR A 167 -1.39 -5.36 12.23
N ALA A 168 -1.75 -4.09 12.04
CA ALA A 168 -1.82 -3.47 10.73
C ALA A 168 -0.47 -3.51 10.00
N TYR A 169 -0.49 -3.83 8.71
CA TYR A 169 0.65 -3.55 7.84
C TYR A 169 0.60 -2.07 7.43
N VAL A 170 1.68 -1.32 7.65
CA VAL A 170 1.75 0.13 7.42
C VAL A 170 2.68 0.43 6.25
N ILE A 171 2.13 1.04 5.19
CA ILE A 171 2.87 1.45 4.01
C ILE A 171 3.86 2.57 4.38
N ALA A 172 5.11 2.42 3.91
CA ALA A 172 6.21 3.31 4.29
C ALA A 172 6.03 4.74 3.76
N ASN A 173 6.47 5.73 4.54
CA ASN A 173 6.44 7.14 4.14
C ASN A 173 7.32 7.39 2.90
N GLY A 174 6.76 8.11 1.92
CA GLY A 174 7.38 8.35 0.61
C GLY A 174 6.95 7.35 -0.47
N THR A 175 6.07 6.39 -0.16
CA THR A 175 5.45 5.52 -1.17
C THR A 175 4.39 6.31 -1.94
N THR A 176 4.50 6.34 -3.27
CA THR A 176 3.50 6.92 -4.16
C THR A 176 3.01 5.89 -5.16
N LEU A 177 1.80 6.09 -5.69
CA LEU A 177 1.22 5.28 -6.77
C LEU A 177 0.69 6.19 -7.88
N ASP A 178 1.30 6.16 -9.05
CA ASP A 178 0.94 6.99 -10.21
C ASP A 178 -0.36 6.51 -10.90
N PRO A 179 -1.02 7.34 -11.74
CA PRO A 179 -2.31 6.98 -12.36
C PRO A 179 -2.20 5.73 -13.26
N GLY A 180 -2.97 4.69 -12.94
CA GLY A 180 -2.90 3.40 -13.62
C GLY A 180 -1.70 2.53 -13.24
N GLU A 181 -0.92 2.90 -12.22
CA GLU A 181 0.16 2.10 -11.68
C GLU A 181 -0.38 1.06 -10.67
N TYR A 182 0.23 -0.12 -10.69
CA TYR A 182 -0.01 -1.23 -9.78
C TYR A 182 1.03 -1.26 -8.66
N LEU A 183 0.66 -1.75 -7.48
CA LEU A 183 1.57 -1.94 -6.33
C LEU A 183 1.21 -3.21 -5.56
N VAL A 184 2.19 -4.11 -5.45
CA VAL A 184 2.06 -5.37 -4.73
C VAL A 184 2.53 -5.23 -3.28
N ILE A 185 1.72 -5.76 -2.37
CA ILE A 185 2.05 -5.98 -0.96
C ILE A 185 2.17 -7.50 -0.76
N ALA A 186 3.39 -8.02 -0.80
CA ALA A 186 3.67 -9.45 -0.63
C ALA A 186 3.96 -9.86 0.82
N ARG A 187 3.83 -11.15 1.16
CA ARG A 187 4.19 -11.68 2.49
C ARG A 187 5.70 -11.62 2.73
N ASP A 188 6.50 -12.19 1.82
CA ASP A 188 7.95 -11.99 1.73
C ASP A 188 8.32 -11.48 0.31
N PRO A 189 8.68 -10.18 0.16
CA PRO A 189 9.07 -9.59 -1.12
C PRO A 189 10.29 -10.24 -1.77
N MET A 190 11.20 -10.88 -1.02
CA MET A 190 12.36 -11.57 -1.60
C MET A 190 11.95 -12.91 -2.22
N VAL A 191 10.94 -13.59 -1.64
CA VAL A 191 10.33 -14.78 -2.24
C VAL A 191 9.52 -14.38 -3.47
N PHE A 192 8.72 -13.31 -3.35
CA PHE A 192 7.98 -12.73 -4.48
C PHE A 192 8.89 -12.37 -5.67
N GLU A 193 9.96 -11.59 -5.47
CA GLU A 193 10.95 -11.27 -6.52
C GLU A 193 11.65 -12.54 -7.08
N THR A 194 11.76 -13.61 -6.29
CA THR A 194 12.33 -14.89 -6.76
C THR A 194 11.36 -15.69 -7.63
N VAL A 195 10.05 -15.56 -7.41
CA VAL A 195 9.00 -16.24 -8.19
C VAL A 195 8.66 -15.47 -9.47
N TYR A 196 8.36 -14.17 -9.35
CA TYR A 196 7.84 -13.36 -10.46
C TYR A 196 8.92 -12.52 -11.17
N GLY A 197 10.13 -12.45 -10.61
CA GLY A 197 11.24 -11.69 -11.17
C GLY A 197 11.26 -10.20 -10.77
N SER A 198 12.30 -9.49 -11.22
CA SER A 198 12.47 -8.06 -10.98
C SER A 198 11.84 -7.22 -12.09
N GLY A 199 10.82 -6.42 -11.76
CA GLY A 199 10.15 -5.54 -12.70
C GLY A 199 8.75 -5.11 -12.24
N ILE A 200 8.10 -5.96 -11.44
CA ILE A 200 6.84 -5.64 -10.74
C ILE A 200 7.14 -4.66 -9.59
N ASN A 201 6.26 -3.69 -9.41
CA ASN A 201 6.31 -2.73 -8.31
C ASN A 201 5.82 -3.41 -7.01
N VAL A 202 6.76 -3.91 -6.20
CA VAL A 202 6.47 -4.57 -4.91
C VAL A 202 7.07 -3.77 -3.75
N LEU A 203 6.34 -3.67 -2.63
CA LEU A 203 6.85 -2.97 -1.45
C LEU A 203 8.06 -3.71 -0.84
N PRO A 204 9.16 -2.99 -0.47
CA PRO A 204 10.42 -3.59 -0.01
C PRO A 204 10.37 -4.18 1.42
N THR A 205 9.18 -4.25 2.02
CA THR A 205 8.91 -4.84 3.33
C THR A 205 7.57 -5.55 3.25
N GLY A 206 7.52 -6.85 3.52
CA GLY A 206 6.28 -7.62 3.52
C GLY A 206 5.57 -7.67 4.86
N TYR A 207 4.39 -8.30 4.89
CA TYR A 207 3.61 -8.45 6.13
C TYR A 207 4.02 -9.66 6.98
N ALA A 208 4.80 -10.62 6.45
CA ALA A 208 5.71 -11.65 7.01
C ALA A 208 5.45 -12.34 8.39
N THR A 209 4.76 -11.70 9.32
CA THR A 209 4.33 -12.19 10.64
C THR A 209 2.82 -12.52 10.69
N ALA A 210 2.13 -12.42 9.56
CA ALA A 210 0.70 -12.69 9.41
C ALA A 210 0.43 -13.50 8.13
N ASN A 211 -0.56 -14.38 8.22
CA ASN A 211 -1.21 -15.07 7.11
C ASN A 211 -2.02 -14.10 6.24
N LEU A 212 -2.35 -14.47 5.00
CA LEU A 212 -3.74 -14.42 4.54
C LEU A 212 -4.51 -15.65 5.03
N SER A 213 -5.84 -15.61 4.95
CA SER A 213 -6.73 -16.71 5.35
C SER A 213 -7.13 -17.58 4.15
N ASN A 214 -6.69 -18.85 4.14
CA ASN A 214 -7.04 -19.83 3.11
C ASN A 214 -8.56 -20.05 2.98
N GLY A 215 -9.32 -19.86 4.07
CA GLY A 215 -10.77 -20.03 4.13
C GLY A 215 -11.55 -18.70 4.19
N GLY A 216 -11.02 -17.64 3.57
CA GLY A 216 -11.64 -16.32 3.54
C GLY A 216 -11.43 -15.46 4.78
N GLU A 217 -11.46 -14.14 4.61
CA GLU A 217 -11.40 -13.12 5.67
C GLU A 217 -11.80 -11.73 5.13
N THR A 218 -11.55 -10.66 5.90
CA THR A 218 -11.73 -9.28 5.45
C THR A 218 -10.38 -8.58 5.32
N ILE A 219 -10.12 -7.99 4.15
CA ILE A 219 -8.98 -7.10 3.90
C ILE A 219 -9.49 -5.68 3.71
N THR A 220 -9.00 -4.76 4.53
CA THR A 220 -9.39 -3.34 4.47
C THR A 220 -8.16 -2.46 4.25
N LEU A 221 -8.22 -1.53 3.29
CA LEU A 221 -7.21 -0.49 3.13
C LEU A 221 -7.72 0.83 3.74
N LEU A 222 -6.98 1.35 4.71
CA LEU A 222 -7.21 2.65 5.32
C LEU A 222 -6.13 3.65 4.88
N THR A 223 -6.55 4.90 4.67
CA THR A 223 -5.64 6.05 4.64
C THR A 223 -4.95 6.26 6.00
N SER A 224 -3.88 7.05 6.05
CA SER A 224 -3.17 7.38 7.30
C SER A 224 -4.00 8.20 8.31
N SER A 225 -5.14 8.77 7.88
CA SER A 225 -6.13 9.44 8.74
C SER A 225 -7.21 8.50 9.29
N GLY A 226 -7.29 7.26 8.79
CA GLY A 226 -8.33 6.29 9.13
C GLY A 226 -9.58 6.34 8.23
N THR A 227 -9.60 7.17 7.19
CA THR A 227 -10.61 7.09 6.13
C THR A 227 -10.44 5.77 5.35
N GLU A 228 -11.50 4.98 5.23
CA GLU A 228 -11.54 3.74 4.45
C GLU A 228 -11.41 4.03 2.94
N VAL A 229 -10.57 3.26 2.26
CA VAL A 229 -10.36 3.33 0.79
C VAL A 229 -11.18 2.23 0.11
N PHE A 230 -11.03 1.00 0.59
CA PHE A 230 -11.91 -0.13 0.31
C PHE A 230 -11.88 -1.11 1.50
N SER A 231 -12.90 -1.96 1.56
CA SER A 231 -12.90 -3.20 2.34
C SER A 231 -13.48 -4.33 1.47
N VAL A 232 -12.90 -5.52 1.54
CA VAL A 232 -13.36 -6.72 0.84
C VAL A 232 -13.40 -7.92 1.78
N ALA A 233 -14.54 -8.61 1.83
CA ALA A 233 -14.70 -9.86 2.55
C ALA A 233 -14.71 -11.06 1.58
N TYR A 234 -13.54 -11.59 1.24
CA TYR A 234 -13.39 -12.74 0.32
C TYR A 234 -13.63 -14.08 1.04
N ASP A 235 -13.95 -15.12 0.28
CA ASP A 235 -14.35 -16.44 0.76
C ASP A 235 -13.80 -17.53 -0.17
N ASP A 236 -13.59 -18.76 0.32
CA ASP A 236 -13.21 -19.92 -0.51
C ASP A 236 -14.43 -20.63 -1.13
N VAL A 237 -15.66 -20.29 -0.68
CA VAL A 237 -16.89 -20.92 -1.15
C VAL A 237 -17.66 -20.11 -2.21
N ALA A 238 -18.24 -20.86 -3.16
CA ALA A 238 -19.24 -20.33 -4.09
C ALA A 238 -20.36 -19.57 -3.34
N PRO A 239 -20.61 -18.28 -3.66
CA PRO A 239 -20.48 -17.67 -4.99
C PRO A 239 -19.10 -17.13 -5.39
N TRP A 240 -18.09 -17.12 -4.53
CA TRP A 240 -16.73 -16.78 -4.92
C TRP A 240 -16.11 -17.86 -5.84
N PRO A 241 -15.10 -17.51 -6.67
CA PRO A 241 -14.26 -18.48 -7.37
C PRO A 241 -13.64 -19.48 -6.37
N THR A 242 -13.68 -20.77 -6.69
CA THR A 242 -13.26 -21.86 -5.78
C THR A 242 -11.88 -22.44 -6.13
N GLU A 243 -11.35 -22.02 -7.27
CA GLU A 243 -10.07 -22.43 -7.83
C GLU A 243 -8.84 -21.74 -7.17
N PRO A 244 -8.91 -20.50 -6.63
CA PRO A 244 -7.79 -19.88 -5.90
C PRO A 244 -7.49 -20.48 -4.51
N ASP A 245 -8.21 -21.53 -4.09
CA ASP A 245 -7.96 -22.30 -2.87
C ASP A 245 -6.93 -23.41 -3.12
N GLY A 246 -5.63 -23.07 -3.16
CA GLY A 246 -4.54 -24.04 -3.17
C GLY A 246 -4.43 -24.90 -4.44
N ALA A 247 -5.12 -24.54 -5.53
CA ALA A 247 -4.96 -25.21 -6.82
C ALA A 247 -3.79 -24.64 -7.64
N GLY A 248 -3.45 -23.37 -7.46
CA GLY A 248 -2.46 -22.64 -8.26
C GLY A 248 -2.85 -21.18 -8.57
N PRO A 249 -4.09 -20.89 -8.99
CA PRO A 249 -4.53 -19.53 -9.30
C PRO A 249 -4.56 -18.56 -8.11
N SER A 250 -4.68 -17.28 -8.43
CA SER A 250 -5.03 -16.17 -7.54
C SER A 250 -6.48 -15.75 -7.80
N LEU A 251 -7.00 -14.90 -6.93
CA LEU A 251 -8.32 -14.28 -7.05
C LEU A 251 -8.16 -12.88 -7.66
N GLU A 252 -8.54 -12.70 -8.93
CA GLU A 252 -8.42 -11.45 -9.70
C GLU A 252 -9.77 -10.73 -9.83
N ILE A 253 -9.77 -9.41 -9.78
CA ILE A 253 -10.97 -8.59 -10.04
C ILE A 253 -11.23 -8.46 -11.54
N ILE A 254 -12.51 -8.35 -11.91
CA ILE A 254 -12.98 -8.21 -13.29
C ILE A 254 -13.15 -6.74 -13.66
N ASP A 255 -13.84 -5.96 -12.82
CA ASP A 255 -13.96 -4.50 -12.94
C ASP A 255 -13.39 -3.83 -11.67
N PRO A 256 -12.20 -3.20 -11.73
CA PRO A 256 -11.61 -2.46 -10.60
C PRO A 256 -12.34 -1.14 -10.28
N TYR A 257 -13.38 -0.78 -11.04
CA TYR A 257 -14.32 0.30 -10.71
C TYR A 257 -15.65 -0.24 -10.14
N GLY A 258 -15.78 -1.57 -10.02
CA GLY A 258 -16.95 -2.25 -9.46
C GLY A 258 -16.94 -2.33 -7.92
N ASP A 259 -17.89 -3.09 -7.37
CA ASP A 259 -17.92 -3.41 -5.94
C ASP A 259 -16.96 -4.60 -5.68
N PRO A 260 -15.92 -4.47 -4.83
CA PRO A 260 -15.06 -5.59 -4.50
C PRO A 260 -15.76 -6.63 -3.60
N ASN A 261 -16.95 -6.35 -3.06
CA ASN A 261 -17.76 -7.30 -2.30
C ASN A 261 -18.85 -8.01 -3.14
N ASP A 262 -18.91 -7.80 -4.45
CA ASP A 262 -19.70 -8.65 -5.35
C ASP A 262 -18.83 -9.84 -5.82
N PRO A 263 -19.10 -11.09 -5.40
CA PRO A 263 -18.30 -12.25 -5.80
C PRO A 263 -18.36 -12.51 -7.32
N ALA A 264 -19.37 -11.97 -8.02
CA ALA A 264 -19.45 -12.04 -9.48
C ALA A 264 -18.54 -11.01 -10.19
N ASN A 265 -17.88 -10.12 -9.45
CA ASN A 265 -16.83 -9.22 -9.92
C ASN A 265 -15.41 -9.83 -9.78
N TRP A 266 -15.30 -11.10 -9.38
CA TRP A 266 -14.02 -11.80 -9.23
C TRP A 266 -13.95 -13.06 -10.10
N ARG A 267 -12.74 -13.43 -10.51
CA ARG A 267 -12.41 -14.66 -11.24
C ARG A 267 -11.18 -15.32 -10.61
N ALA A 268 -10.99 -16.60 -10.90
CA ALA A 268 -9.66 -17.18 -10.80
C ALA A 268 -8.78 -16.61 -11.93
N SER A 269 -7.49 -16.40 -11.66
CA SER A 269 -6.52 -15.97 -12.67
C SER A 269 -6.34 -16.98 -13.80
N ALA A 270 -5.78 -16.50 -14.91
CA ALA A 270 -5.48 -17.32 -16.09
C ALA A 270 -4.23 -18.21 -15.92
N LEU A 271 -3.41 -17.96 -14.89
CA LEU A 271 -2.13 -18.62 -14.64
C LEU A 271 -2.03 -19.06 -13.17
N ASP A 272 -1.37 -20.18 -12.93
CA ASP A 272 -0.91 -20.52 -11.58
C ASP A 272 0.11 -19.46 -11.12
N GLY A 273 -0.07 -18.91 -9.91
CA GLY A 273 0.68 -17.75 -9.41
C GLY A 273 0.05 -16.38 -9.72
N GLY A 274 -1.00 -16.30 -10.54
CA GLY A 274 -1.68 -15.02 -10.81
C GLY A 274 -1.11 -14.19 -11.96
N SER A 275 -1.40 -12.88 -11.97
CA SER A 275 -0.90 -11.95 -12.99
C SER A 275 -0.43 -10.57 -12.45
N PRO A 276 0.36 -10.52 -11.35
CA PRO A 276 0.73 -9.27 -10.69
C PRO A 276 1.54 -8.32 -11.58
N GLY A 277 1.29 -7.02 -11.40
CA GLY A 277 1.75 -5.92 -12.24
C GLY A 277 0.87 -5.69 -13.49
N SER A 278 -0.29 -6.35 -13.60
CA SER A 278 -1.09 -6.38 -14.83
C SER A 278 -2.60 -6.29 -14.62
N SER A 279 -3.35 -6.23 -15.72
CA SER A 279 -4.82 -6.09 -15.70
C SER A 279 -5.61 -7.40 -15.75
N GLY A 280 -4.94 -8.56 -15.77
CA GLY A 280 -5.53 -9.90 -15.82
C GLY A 280 -6.26 -10.28 -17.13
N GLU A 281 -6.96 -9.34 -17.79
CA GLU A 281 -7.70 -9.60 -19.04
C GLU A 281 -6.83 -9.57 -20.32
N GLY A 282 -5.56 -9.17 -20.23
CA GLY A 282 -4.70 -9.01 -21.41
C GLY A 282 -3.23 -8.68 -21.15
N GLY A 283 -2.65 -9.22 -20.07
CA GLY A 283 -1.26 -8.95 -19.65
C GLY A 283 -0.36 -10.18 -19.58
N VAL A 284 -0.67 -11.26 -20.32
CA VAL A 284 0.07 -12.53 -20.19
C VAL A 284 1.40 -12.48 -20.97
N THR A 285 2.46 -12.02 -20.32
CA THR A 285 3.84 -12.34 -20.75
C THR A 285 4.25 -13.68 -20.12
N LEU A 286 4.14 -14.79 -20.86
CA LEU A 286 4.79 -16.02 -20.42
C LEU A 286 6.31 -15.77 -20.42
N PRO A 287 7.08 -16.16 -19.38
CA PRO A 287 8.52 -15.87 -19.35
C PRO A 287 9.27 -16.58 -20.49
N GLY A 288 9.58 -15.86 -21.58
CA GLY A 288 10.13 -16.44 -22.81
C GLY A 288 9.17 -16.48 -24.00
N ASP A 289 7.92 -16.05 -23.87
CA ASP A 289 7.11 -15.60 -25.00
C ASP A 289 7.61 -14.21 -25.39
N TYR A 290 8.36 -14.17 -26.49
CA TYR A 290 8.97 -12.96 -27.04
C TYR A 290 8.22 -12.46 -28.28
N ASN A 291 7.16 -13.17 -28.69
CA ASN A 291 6.38 -12.88 -29.88
C ASN A 291 4.95 -12.37 -29.55
N GLU A 292 4.55 -12.48 -28.29
CA GLU A 292 3.27 -12.04 -27.69
C GLU A 292 2.05 -12.80 -28.25
N ASP A 293 2.22 -14.05 -28.71
CA ASP A 293 1.11 -14.92 -29.18
C ASP A 293 0.60 -15.93 -28.13
N LEU A 294 1.11 -15.83 -26.91
CA LEU A 294 0.71 -16.58 -25.71
C LEU A 294 1.09 -18.07 -25.73
N VAL A 295 2.11 -18.42 -26.52
CA VAL A 295 2.67 -19.77 -26.67
C VAL A 295 4.21 -19.68 -26.72
N VAL A 296 4.91 -20.24 -25.74
CA VAL A 296 6.39 -20.32 -25.78
C VAL A 296 6.82 -21.46 -26.70
N ASP A 297 7.10 -21.19 -27.96
CA ASP A 297 7.62 -22.17 -28.92
C ASP A 297 8.89 -21.74 -29.70
N SER A 298 9.12 -22.36 -30.86
CA SER A 298 10.11 -21.98 -31.85
C SER A 298 9.95 -20.56 -32.43
N ALA A 299 8.76 -19.95 -32.35
CA ALA A 299 8.52 -18.56 -32.77
C ALA A 299 9.35 -17.57 -31.95
N ASP A 300 9.36 -17.72 -30.63
CA ASP A 300 10.09 -16.86 -29.69
C ASP A 300 11.59 -17.01 -29.80
N LEU A 301 12.05 -18.25 -30.02
CA LEU A 301 13.45 -18.51 -30.33
C LEU A 301 13.88 -17.74 -31.57
N ALA A 302 13.01 -17.59 -32.59
CA ALA A 302 13.32 -16.78 -33.75
C ALA A 302 13.36 -15.27 -33.42
N VAL A 303 12.53 -14.78 -32.50
CA VAL A 303 12.64 -13.40 -32.01
C VAL A 303 13.98 -13.19 -31.29
N TRP A 304 14.31 -14.06 -30.34
CA TRP A 304 15.60 -14.04 -29.63
C TRP A 304 16.79 -14.14 -30.58
N GLU A 305 16.78 -15.06 -31.56
CA GLU A 305 17.85 -15.18 -32.57
C GLU A 305 18.00 -13.91 -33.43
N THR A 306 16.93 -13.15 -33.67
CA THR A 306 17.02 -11.87 -34.40
C THR A 306 17.51 -10.69 -33.55
N GLN A 307 17.36 -10.75 -32.23
CA GLN A 307 17.75 -9.68 -31.30
C GLN A 307 19.07 -9.98 -30.54
N LEU A 308 19.60 -11.20 -30.63
CA LEU A 308 20.79 -11.67 -29.92
C LEU A 308 22.00 -10.72 -30.08
N GLY A 309 22.50 -10.24 -28.93
CA GLY A 309 23.63 -9.33 -28.84
C GLY A 309 23.27 -7.84 -28.96
N THR A 310 21.99 -7.49 -28.98
CA THR A 310 21.52 -6.11 -28.84
C THR A 310 21.44 -5.68 -27.37
N THR A 311 21.23 -4.38 -27.15
CA THR A 311 20.78 -3.79 -25.88
C THR A 311 19.46 -3.10 -26.17
N VAL A 312 18.47 -3.28 -25.29
CA VAL A 312 17.13 -2.72 -25.44
C VAL A 312 16.90 -1.56 -24.47
N ASP A 313 15.91 -0.72 -24.78
CA ASP A 313 15.48 0.43 -23.98
C ASP A 313 13.99 0.69 -24.32
N PRO A 314 13.04 0.44 -23.39
CA PRO A 314 13.25 0.04 -21.99
C PRO A 314 13.84 -1.38 -21.84
N VAL A 315 14.46 -1.61 -20.68
CA VAL A 315 14.85 -2.94 -20.19
C VAL A 315 13.61 -3.81 -20.00
N GLY A 316 13.71 -5.12 -20.26
CA GLY A 316 12.59 -6.04 -20.25
C GLY A 316 11.77 -6.08 -21.55
N SER A 317 12.20 -5.40 -22.62
CA SER A 317 11.46 -5.33 -23.89
C SER A 317 12.00 -6.26 -24.98
N GLY A 318 11.09 -6.84 -25.78
CA GLY A 318 11.46 -7.80 -26.81
C GLY A 318 11.95 -9.11 -26.20
N ALA A 319 13.15 -9.55 -26.58
CA ALA A 319 13.74 -10.80 -26.10
C ALA A 319 14.71 -10.64 -24.90
N ASP A 320 14.62 -9.51 -24.17
CA ASP A 320 15.36 -9.20 -22.93
C ASP A 320 14.61 -9.72 -21.70
N GLY A 321 14.27 -11.01 -21.71
CA GLY A 321 13.38 -11.63 -20.73
C GLY A 321 13.94 -11.76 -19.32
N ASP A 322 15.26 -11.68 -19.12
CA ASP A 322 15.85 -11.67 -17.76
C ASP A 322 16.10 -10.27 -17.18
N GLY A 323 15.90 -9.21 -17.97
CA GLY A 323 16.02 -7.82 -17.52
C GLY A 323 17.46 -7.31 -17.29
N ASP A 324 18.48 -8.00 -17.82
CA ASP A 324 19.88 -7.51 -17.87
C ASP A 324 20.03 -6.23 -18.74
N GLY A 325 19.11 -6.01 -19.69
CA GLY A 325 19.18 -4.97 -20.71
C GLY A 325 19.88 -5.45 -21.99
N ARG A 326 19.98 -6.78 -22.20
CA ARG A 326 20.68 -7.42 -23.30
C ARG A 326 20.10 -8.81 -23.61
N VAL A 327 19.52 -8.92 -24.80
CA VAL A 327 19.21 -10.22 -25.41
C VAL A 327 20.48 -11.05 -25.57
N ALA A 328 20.67 -12.03 -24.70
CA ALA A 328 21.90 -12.77 -24.48
C ALA A 328 21.61 -14.21 -24.01
N GLY A 329 22.54 -14.80 -23.24
CA GLY A 329 22.47 -16.20 -22.85
C GLY A 329 21.57 -16.51 -21.64
N GLY A 330 21.07 -15.49 -20.93
CA GLY A 330 20.15 -15.66 -19.81
C GLY A 330 18.70 -15.80 -20.27
N ASP A 331 18.28 -14.96 -21.22
CA ASP A 331 16.98 -15.03 -21.91
C ASP A 331 16.78 -16.39 -22.58
N PHE A 332 17.81 -16.90 -23.26
CA PHE A 332 17.76 -18.25 -23.83
C PHE A 332 17.47 -19.34 -22.78
N LEU A 333 17.97 -19.18 -21.55
CA LEU A 333 17.70 -20.10 -20.45
C LEU A 333 16.31 -19.88 -19.81
N LEU A 334 15.72 -18.69 -19.98
CA LEU A 334 14.33 -18.42 -19.62
C LEU A 334 13.38 -19.08 -20.62
N TRP A 335 13.52 -18.78 -21.91
CA TRP A 335 12.81 -19.46 -23.00
C TRP A 335 12.96 -20.99 -22.93
N GLN A 336 14.18 -21.50 -22.71
CA GLN A 336 14.40 -22.94 -22.60
C GLN A 336 13.71 -23.58 -21.38
N ARG A 337 13.49 -22.81 -20.30
CA ARG A 337 12.75 -23.28 -19.11
C ARG A 337 11.25 -23.36 -19.38
N SER A 338 10.71 -22.38 -20.10
CA SER A 338 9.27 -22.22 -20.34
C SER A 338 8.77 -22.87 -21.63
N PHE A 339 9.65 -23.41 -22.48
CA PHE A 339 9.29 -23.98 -23.78
C PHE A 339 8.15 -25.02 -23.69
N GLY A 340 7.04 -24.73 -24.36
CA GLY A 340 5.80 -25.50 -24.32
C GLY A 340 4.74 -24.96 -23.34
N ALA A 341 5.00 -23.86 -22.64
CA ALA A 341 3.98 -23.12 -21.90
C ALA A 341 2.98 -22.45 -22.87
N THR A 342 1.72 -22.41 -22.48
CA THR A 342 0.62 -21.81 -23.26
C THR A 342 -0.39 -21.17 -22.32
N ALA A 343 -0.80 -19.93 -22.57
CA ALA A 343 -1.90 -19.32 -21.82
C ALA A 343 -3.25 -19.97 -22.20
N PRO A 344 -4.24 -20.02 -21.31
CA PRO A 344 -5.59 -20.43 -21.69
C PRO A 344 -6.22 -19.37 -22.61
N ALA A 345 -6.54 -19.77 -23.84
CA ALA A 345 -7.10 -18.86 -24.85
C ALA A 345 -8.46 -18.29 -24.42
N THR A 346 -8.48 -17.02 -23.99
CA THR A 346 -9.71 -16.28 -23.68
C THR A 346 -10.53 -16.04 -24.95
N LEU A 347 -11.85 -15.96 -24.80
CA LEU A 347 -12.76 -15.74 -25.93
C LEU A 347 -12.65 -14.30 -26.42
N ALA A 348 -11.85 -14.09 -27.48
CA ALA A 348 -11.61 -12.79 -28.10
C ALA A 348 -12.89 -11.94 -28.22
N SER A 349 -12.90 -10.80 -27.52
CA SER A 349 -14.04 -9.89 -27.45
C SER A 349 -14.47 -9.46 -28.85
N THR A 350 -15.70 -9.78 -29.23
CA THR A 350 -16.24 -9.47 -30.56
C THR A 350 -16.62 -8.00 -30.65
N SER A 351 -15.60 -7.17 -30.89
CA SER A 351 -15.68 -5.72 -31.09
C SER A 351 -16.91 -5.33 -31.92
N SER A 352 -17.90 -4.73 -31.25
CA SER A 352 -19.23 -4.51 -31.78
C SER A 352 -19.20 -3.57 -32.99
N THR A 353 -19.21 -4.16 -34.18
CA THR A 353 -19.09 -3.43 -35.45
C THR A 353 -20.39 -2.68 -35.72
N THR A 354 -20.48 -1.45 -35.21
CA THR A 354 -21.60 -0.53 -35.45
C THR A 354 -21.56 -0.04 -36.89
N ILE A 355 -22.13 -0.81 -37.82
CA ILE A 355 -22.31 -0.39 -39.20
C ILE A 355 -23.38 0.70 -39.24
N ALA A 356 -22.92 1.96 -39.25
CA ALA A 356 -23.75 3.13 -39.48
C ALA A 356 -24.49 2.99 -40.82
N THR A 357 -25.77 2.63 -40.75
CA THR A 357 -26.59 2.29 -41.93
C THR A 357 -27.05 3.57 -42.63
N LEU A 358 -26.16 4.19 -43.41
CA LEU A 358 -26.52 5.30 -44.28
C LEU A 358 -27.20 4.77 -45.55
N ALA A 359 -28.47 5.09 -45.72
CA ALA A 359 -29.32 4.46 -46.72
C ALA A 359 -28.95 4.84 -48.16
N LEU A 360 -28.65 3.83 -48.98
CA LEU A 360 -28.50 3.99 -50.43
C LEU A 360 -29.84 4.39 -51.06
N ARG A 361 -30.00 5.67 -51.42
CA ARG A 361 -30.99 6.14 -52.39
C ARG A 361 -30.28 6.86 -53.52
N VAL A 362 -30.12 6.15 -54.63
CA VAL A 362 -29.86 6.77 -55.94
C VAL A 362 -31.17 7.38 -56.41
N ASP A 363 -31.14 8.67 -56.74
CA ASP A 363 -32.17 9.34 -57.54
C ASP A 363 -31.45 10.29 -58.50
N GLU A 364 -31.87 10.32 -59.77
CA GLU A 364 -31.20 11.08 -60.83
C GLU A 364 -31.84 12.47 -61.01
N SER A 365 -31.07 13.54 -60.88
CA SER A 365 -31.39 14.83 -61.51
C SER A 365 -30.16 15.77 -61.59
N THR A 366 -30.25 16.81 -62.42
CA THR A 366 -29.11 17.58 -62.92
C THR A 366 -29.00 18.99 -62.33
N ASP A 367 -27.82 19.61 -62.57
CA ASP A 367 -27.55 21.06 -62.58
C ASP A 367 -27.66 21.87 -61.25
N ALA A 368 -26.51 22.35 -60.73
CA ALA A 368 -26.16 23.81 -60.74
C ALA A 368 -24.96 24.22 -59.83
N VAL A 369 -23.89 24.71 -60.46
CA VAL A 369 -23.14 25.98 -60.18
C VAL A 369 -22.80 26.43 -58.73
N SER A 370 -21.48 26.51 -58.45
CA SER A 370 -20.77 27.34 -57.42
C SER A 370 -20.98 26.99 -55.92
N SER A 371 -20.07 27.29 -54.97
CA SER A 371 -18.98 28.30 -54.92
C SER A 371 -17.77 27.85 -54.05
N ASN A 372 -16.63 28.58 -54.15
CA ASN A 372 -15.52 28.80 -53.17
C ASN A 372 -15.19 27.71 -52.11
N ALA A 373 -13.98 27.13 -52.10
CA ALA A 373 -12.76 27.62 -51.39
C ALA A 373 -12.81 27.41 -49.86
N GLU A 374 -11.74 27.02 -49.14
CA GLU A 374 -10.29 26.94 -49.44
C GLU A 374 -9.78 25.48 -49.32
N LEU A 375 -8.56 25.08 -49.71
CA LEU A 375 -7.30 25.22 -48.95
C LEU A 375 -6.09 24.96 -49.88
N ARG A 376 -4.94 25.60 -49.62
CA ARG A 376 -3.63 25.37 -50.27
C ARG A 376 -2.48 25.72 -49.32
N ASP A 377 -1.32 25.09 -49.55
CA ASP A 377 -0.05 25.25 -48.83
C ASP A 377 -0.11 24.88 -47.32
N LEU A 378 0.99 24.53 -46.65
CA LEU A 378 2.41 24.53 -47.09
C LEU A 378 2.99 23.12 -47.21
N ALA A 379 4.06 23.02 -48.00
CA ALA A 379 5.03 21.93 -47.96
C ALA A 379 6.46 22.48 -48.04
N LEU A 380 7.42 21.67 -47.58
CA LEU A 380 8.86 21.73 -47.88
C LEU A 380 9.67 22.95 -47.36
N SER A 381 10.76 22.64 -46.62
CA SER A 381 11.99 23.46 -46.54
C SER A 381 13.14 22.60 -46.02
N VAL A 382 14.02 22.14 -46.92
CA VAL A 382 15.26 21.40 -46.60
C VAL A 382 16.35 21.83 -47.58
N GLU A 383 17.36 22.54 -47.09
CA GLU A 383 18.73 22.67 -47.64
C GLU A 383 19.64 22.98 -46.42
N MET A 384 20.70 22.20 -46.12
CA MET A 384 21.95 21.97 -46.86
C MET A 384 22.88 23.18 -46.91
N ALA A 385 23.96 23.14 -46.11
CA ALA A 385 25.18 23.93 -46.31
C ALA A 385 26.39 23.19 -45.70
N GLU A 386 27.49 23.09 -46.46
CA GLU A 386 28.72 22.37 -46.09
C GLU A 386 29.81 23.34 -45.56
N GLY A 387 30.96 22.84 -45.08
CA GLY A 387 32.20 23.65 -45.14
C GLY A 387 33.23 23.67 -43.99
N ASN A 388 33.72 22.51 -43.55
CA ASN A 388 35.16 22.22 -43.34
C ASN A 388 36.18 23.37 -43.03
N ALA A 389 36.80 23.40 -41.83
CA ALA A 389 38.17 23.94 -41.65
C ALA A 389 38.91 23.48 -40.36
N SER A 390 40.08 22.89 -40.58
CA SER A 390 41.07 22.27 -39.67
C SER A 390 41.86 23.15 -38.66
N GLU A 391 42.44 22.45 -37.66
CA GLU A 391 43.83 22.55 -37.11
C GLU A 391 44.25 23.37 -35.84
N ARG A 392 44.75 22.61 -34.83
CA ARG A 392 45.86 22.89 -33.84
C ARG A 392 45.57 23.91 -32.70
N THR A 393 46.18 23.88 -31.50
CA THR A 393 47.43 23.25 -30.98
C THR A 393 47.35 22.66 -29.55
N ALA A 394 48.14 21.60 -29.28
CA ALA A 394 48.95 21.22 -28.08
C ALA A 394 48.80 21.89 -26.68
N ALA A 395 49.17 21.27 -25.52
CA ALA A 395 49.47 19.87 -25.12
C ALA A 395 49.81 19.75 -23.60
N SER A 396 49.65 18.56 -23.00
CA SER A 396 50.38 17.99 -21.81
C SER A 396 49.81 16.58 -21.53
N GLU A 397 50.48 15.45 -21.85
CA GLU A 397 51.43 14.69 -21.00
C GLU A 397 50.87 14.32 -19.59
N ARG A 398 50.46 13.08 -19.24
CA ARG A 398 51.08 11.70 -19.23
C ARG A 398 51.80 11.35 -17.89
N PRO A 399 51.89 10.06 -17.43
CA PRO A 399 50.83 9.06 -17.23
C PRO A 399 50.99 8.13 -15.97
N ILE A 400 49.95 7.32 -15.66
CA ILE A 400 49.92 5.89 -15.20
C ILE A 400 51.25 5.26 -14.65
N PRO A 401 51.27 4.67 -13.42
CA PRO A 401 51.08 3.19 -13.29
C PRO A 401 50.40 2.65 -12.00
N VAL A 402 50.29 1.31 -11.95
CA VAL A 402 49.39 0.48 -11.12
C VAL A 402 50.13 -0.39 -10.10
N ALA A 403 49.47 -0.65 -8.96
CA ALA A 403 49.65 -1.73 -7.97
C ALA A 403 50.97 -1.95 -7.21
N SER A 404 50.84 -2.22 -5.90
CA SER A 404 51.46 -3.40 -5.26
C SER A 404 50.78 -3.78 -3.94
N SER A 405 50.65 -5.08 -3.68
CA SER A 405 50.27 -5.69 -2.40
C SER A 405 51.24 -5.38 -1.25
N GLY A 406 50.80 -5.42 0.02
CA GLY A 406 51.71 -5.21 1.16
C GLY A 406 51.14 -5.32 2.58
N GLU A 407 50.37 -6.36 2.92
CA GLU A 407 50.17 -6.70 4.34
C GLU A 407 51.43 -7.38 4.91
N GLU A 408 52.09 -6.75 5.90
CA GLU A 408 53.09 -7.41 6.73
C GLU A 408 52.82 -7.22 8.23
N ARG A 409 53.31 -8.16 9.05
CA ARG A 409 52.75 -8.49 10.36
C ARG A 409 53.57 -7.94 11.54
N SER A 410 52.86 -7.81 12.67
CA SER A 410 53.24 -8.28 14.02
C SER A 410 54.07 -7.42 15.00
N ARG A 411 53.54 -7.40 16.26
CA ARG A 411 54.25 -7.51 17.57
C ARG A 411 54.99 -6.24 18.08
N THR A 412 55.19 -5.98 19.39
CA THR A 412 55.00 -6.71 20.69
C THR A 412 54.93 -5.67 21.85
N TRP A 413 54.58 -5.90 23.14
CA TRP A 413 54.17 -7.05 23.99
C TRP A 413 53.43 -6.56 25.29
N THR A 414 53.32 -7.43 26.31
CA THR A 414 53.08 -7.15 27.76
C THR A 414 51.68 -6.67 28.23
N ARG A 415 51.15 -7.05 29.42
CA ARG A 415 51.58 -8.09 30.39
C ARG A 415 50.42 -8.73 31.21
N ARG A 416 50.17 -10.01 30.93
CA ARG A 416 49.81 -11.15 31.82
C ARG A 416 49.65 -10.91 33.35
N GLY A 417 48.55 -11.44 33.90
CA GLY A 417 48.35 -11.90 35.29
C GLY A 417 47.36 -13.09 35.29
N ASP A 418 47.49 -14.05 36.22
CA ASP A 418 46.93 -15.42 36.05
C ASP A 418 45.74 -15.79 36.97
N LEU A 419 45.17 -16.98 36.72
CA LEU A 419 43.87 -17.50 37.21
C LEU A 419 43.87 -18.21 38.58
N SER A 420 42.65 -18.46 39.09
CA SER A 420 42.27 -19.42 40.16
C SER A 420 42.63 -19.03 41.62
N THR A 421 41.99 -19.52 42.68
CA THR A 421 41.12 -20.72 42.86
C THR A 421 39.83 -20.44 43.67
N ALA A 422 38.91 -21.41 43.72
CA ALA A 422 37.79 -21.45 44.66
C ALA A 422 38.10 -22.33 45.88
N SER A 423 37.48 -22.04 47.02
CA SER A 423 37.44 -22.88 48.25
C SER A 423 36.19 -22.55 49.08
N ASN A 424 35.81 -23.45 49.99
CA ASN A 424 34.47 -23.55 50.58
C ASN A 424 34.44 -23.22 52.10
N GLU A 425 33.22 -23.16 52.65
CA GLU A 425 32.79 -23.56 54.01
C GLU A 425 32.24 -22.51 55.00
N GLN A 426 30.98 -22.76 55.40
CA GLN A 426 30.44 -22.72 56.78
C GLN A 426 30.45 -21.40 57.61
N SER A 427 29.46 -21.11 58.48
CA SER A 427 28.11 -21.67 58.72
C SER A 427 27.32 -20.74 59.66
N ARG A 428 25.98 -20.85 59.72
CA ARG A 428 25.18 -20.57 60.95
C ARG A 428 23.73 -21.08 60.88
N ASN A 429 23.39 -21.88 61.89
CA ASN A 429 22.05 -22.34 62.30
C ASN A 429 21.23 -21.22 62.97
N ALA A 430 19.91 -21.29 63.16
CA ALA A 430 18.86 -22.23 62.69
C ALA A 430 17.44 -21.62 62.89
N ASP A 431 16.43 -22.39 62.44
CA ASP A 431 14.97 -22.19 62.51
C ASP A 431 14.38 -22.15 63.96
N PRO A 432 13.11 -21.73 64.16
CA PRO A 432 12.07 -22.77 64.26
C PRO A 432 10.64 -22.40 63.76
N LEU A 433 10.12 -23.28 62.89
CA LEU A 433 8.77 -23.88 62.92
C LEU A 433 7.54 -23.00 63.25
N GLY A 434 6.71 -22.75 62.23
CA GLY A 434 5.30 -22.36 62.38
C GLY A 434 4.44 -22.94 61.26
N THR A 435 3.60 -23.95 61.56
CA THR A 435 2.78 -24.63 60.54
C THR A 435 1.47 -23.90 60.25
N ARG A 436 1.19 -23.68 58.95
CA ARG A 436 -0.18 -23.56 58.45
C ARG A 436 -0.31 -24.19 57.07
N GLN A 437 -1.52 -24.63 56.77
CA GLN A 437 -1.90 -25.45 55.63
C GLN A 437 -3.02 -24.72 54.89
N GLU A 438 -2.79 -24.36 53.63
CA GLU A 438 -3.80 -23.72 52.78
C GLU A 438 -4.14 -24.59 51.56
N ALA A 439 -5.25 -24.28 50.91
CA ALA A 439 -6.06 -25.25 50.18
C ALA A 439 -5.75 -25.35 48.67
N PRO A 440 -6.04 -26.51 48.03
CA PRO A 440 -5.95 -26.67 46.58
C PRO A 440 -7.09 -25.94 45.84
N ALA A 441 -6.90 -25.72 44.54
CA ALA A 441 -7.85 -25.05 43.65
C ALA A 441 -9.19 -25.81 43.49
N ALA A 442 -10.25 -25.06 43.16
CA ALA A 442 -11.58 -25.59 42.95
C ALA A 442 -11.85 -25.91 41.47
N THR A 443 -11.89 -27.19 41.12
CA THR A 443 -12.43 -27.67 39.85
C THR A 443 -13.94 -27.87 39.98
N TYR A 444 -14.74 -27.44 38.99
CA TYR A 444 -16.16 -27.78 38.89
C TYR A 444 -16.52 -28.16 37.45
N ALA A 445 -16.92 -29.41 37.28
CA ALA A 445 -17.67 -29.93 36.15
C ALA A 445 -18.57 -31.05 36.68
N TRP A 446 -19.87 -31.03 36.34
CA TRP A 446 -20.81 -32.14 36.54
C TRP A 446 -21.99 -32.04 35.57
N ASP A 447 -22.49 -33.21 35.19
CA ASP A 447 -23.34 -33.47 34.03
C ASP A 447 -24.81 -33.00 34.11
N ASP A 448 -25.43 -32.97 32.92
CA ASP A 448 -26.81 -33.36 32.56
C ASP A 448 -27.94 -33.38 33.62
N GLY A 449 -29.06 -32.76 33.25
CA GLY A 449 -30.34 -32.88 33.97
C GLY A 449 -31.55 -32.41 33.16
N LEU A 450 -32.11 -33.29 32.33
CA LEU A 450 -33.36 -33.06 31.56
C LEU A 450 -34.55 -32.64 32.44
N MET A 451 -35.36 -31.68 31.95
CA MET A 451 -36.84 -31.76 32.01
C MET A 451 -37.52 -30.76 31.05
N GLU A 452 -38.79 -31.03 30.74
CA GLU A 452 -39.55 -30.49 29.58
C GLU A 452 -40.77 -29.63 30.02
N PHE A 453 -41.49 -29.05 29.05
CA PHE A 453 -42.75 -28.27 29.15
C PHE A 453 -42.64 -26.85 29.77
N LEU A 454 -43.10 -25.79 29.11
CA LEU A 454 -44.49 -25.60 28.65
C LEU A 454 -44.65 -24.75 27.39
N ASP A 455 -45.53 -25.21 26.49
CA ASP A 455 -46.01 -24.50 25.29
C ASP A 455 -46.79 -23.20 25.61
N ARG A 456 -46.70 -22.22 24.70
CA ARG A 456 -47.46 -20.95 24.74
C ARG A 456 -47.83 -20.48 23.32
N PRO A 457 -49.08 -20.65 22.86
CA PRO A 457 -49.50 -20.19 21.55
C PRO A 457 -49.62 -18.66 21.46
N LEU A 458 -49.11 -18.10 20.36
CA LEU A 458 -49.16 -16.67 20.05
C LEU A 458 -50.60 -16.19 19.76
N ARG A 459 -50.92 -14.96 20.17
CA ARG A 459 -52.21 -14.30 19.85
C ARG A 459 -52.03 -13.32 18.67
N PRO A 460 -52.87 -13.38 17.62
CA PRO A 460 -52.82 -12.42 16.52
C PRO A 460 -53.44 -11.07 16.93
N ILE A 461 -52.67 -9.99 16.78
CA ILE A 461 -53.18 -8.62 16.91
C ILE A 461 -53.74 -8.16 15.54
N ARG A 462 -54.88 -7.47 15.56
CA ARG A 462 -55.58 -7.02 14.35
C ARG A 462 -54.83 -5.89 13.66
N ARG A 463 -54.75 -5.95 12.32
CA ARG A 463 -54.60 -4.73 11.50
C ARG A 463 -55.82 -3.84 11.68
N THR A 464 -55.60 -2.55 11.86
CA THR A 464 -56.57 -1.48 11.57
C THR A 464 -55.97 -0.56 10.51
N ARG A 465 -56.79 -0.12 9.56
CA ARG A 465 -56.40 0.82 8.50
C ARG A 465 -57.56 1.79 8.30
N ALA A 466 -57.33 3.05 8.64
CA ALA A 466 -58.17 4.21 8.36
C ALA A 466 -57.22 5.42 8.41
#